data_AF-A0A4U1B2W2-F1
#
_entry.id   AF-A0A4U1B2W2-F1
#
_cell.length_a   1.000
_cell.length_b   1.000
_cell.length_c   1.000
_cell.angle_alpha   90.00
_cell.angle_beta   90.00
_cell.angle_gamma   90.00
#
_symmetry.space_group_name_H-M   'P 1'
#
loop_
_entity.id
_entity.type
_entity.pdbx_description
1 polymer ?
#
loop_
_entity_poly.entity_id
_entity_poly.type
_entity_poly.pdbx_seq_one_letter_code
_entity_poly.pdbx_strand_id
1 'polypeptide(L)'
;MDWQSLTKAQKFLVIIALLAVLPFAPELMLIADIAGIEVLLSCLLIYYRPLLFKLRGLIDQSKQTLDVILHCFRQSAVIHPGIYVTQATFYTLAVVLFGTGTFALLFLIPGFLLPG
;
A
#
# COMPACT_ATOMS: atom_id res chain seq x y z
N MET A 1 25.93 23.35 -20.62
CA MET A 1 24.53 23.32 -21.07
C MET A 1 24.06 24.76 -20.97
N ASP A 2 24.05 25.50 -22.07
CA ASP A 2 24.01 26.97 -22.03
C ASP A 2 22.79 27.50 -21.29
N TRP A 3 23.02 28.06 -20.10
CA TRP A 3 22.01 28.67 -19.23
C TRP A 3 21.15 29.72 -19.95
N GLN A 4 21.69 30.36 -20.98
CA GLN A 4 20.97 31.38 -21.75
C GLN A 4 19.91 30.82 -22.71
N SER A 5 19.97 29.54 -23.07
CA SER A 5 19.03 28.90 -24.01
C SER A 5 17.76 28.33 -23.37
N LEU A 6 17.68 28.30 -22.03
CA LEU A 6 16.55 27.72 -21.29
C LEU A 6 15.34 28.68 -21.22
N THR A 7 14.16 28.15 -21.52
CA THR A 7 12.87 28.86 -21.41
C THR A 7 12.65 29.35 -19.97
N LYS A 8 12.05 30.55 -19.81
CA LYS A 8 11.79 31.17 -18.48
C LYS A 8 11.11 30.22 -17.48
N ALA A 9 10.21 29.35 -17.95
CA ALA A 9 9.53 28.36 -17.12
C ALA A 9 10.47 27.26 -16.56
N GLN A 10 11.46 26.81 -17.34
CA GLN A 10 12.44 25.83 -16.90
C GLN A 10 13.39 26.43 -15.86
N LYS A 11 13.81 27.69 -16.05
CA LYS A 11 14.60 28.42 -15.04
C LYS A 11 13.84 28.56 -13.73
N PHE A 12 12.54 28.85 -13.78
CA PHE A 12 11.70 28.99 -12.60
C PHE A 12 11.53 27.66 -11.84
N LEU A 13 11.32 26.54 -12.55
CA LEU A 13 11.27 25.21 -11.94
C LEU A 13 12.59 24.83 -11.26
N VAL A 14 13.72 25.16 -11.88
CA VAL A 14 15.05 24.93 -11.30
C VAL A 14 15.26 25.77 -10.05
N ILE A 15 14.87 27.05 -10.06
CA ILE A 15 14.98 27.94 -8.89
C ILE A 15 14.11 27.45 -7.73
N ILE A 16 12.88 27.01 -7.99
CA ILE A 16 11.99 26.44 -6.97
C ILE A 16 12.59 25.16 -6.39
N ALA A 17 13.11 24.27 -7.24
CA ALA A 17 13.79 23.06 -6.79
C ALA A 17 15.02 23.38 -5.93
N LEU A 18 15.78 24.41 -6.30
CA LEU A 18 16.94 24.87 -5.55
C LEU A 18 16.56 25.42 -4.17
N LEU A 19 15.48 26.21 -4.10
CA LEU A 19 14.99 26.83 -2.87
C LEU A 19 14.41 25.78 -1.90
N ALA A 20 13.84 24.70 -2.43
CA ALA A 20 13.35 23.57 -1.63
C ALA A 20 14.48 22.68 -1.07
N VAL A 21 15.64 22.63 -1.73
CA VAL A 21 16.80 21.83 -1.32
C VAL A 21 17.77 22.61 -0.43
N LEU A 22 17.77 23.94 -0.52
CA LEU A 22 18.58 24.84 0.31
C LEU A 22 18.58 24.53 1.83
N PRO A 23 17.43 24.25 2.49
CA PRO A 23 17.43 23.95 3.92
C PRO A 23 18.00 22.57 4.28
N PHE A 24 18.18 21.67 3.32
CA PHE A 24 18.67 20.31 3.56
C PHE A 24 20.17 20.13 3.30
N ALA A 25 20.84 21.09 2.64
CA ALA A 25 22.26 20.98 2.33
C ALA A 25 22.94 22.36 2.24
N PRO A 26 23.35 22.96 3.37
CA PRO A 26 24.07 24.24 3.40
C PRO A 26 25.42 24.18 2.65
N GLU A 27 26.02 22.99 2.55
CA GLU A 27 27.23 22.69 1.77
C GLU A 27 27.08 23.07 0.28
N LEU A 28 25.87 22.94 -0.29
CA LEU A 28 25.60 23.31 -1.69
C LEU A 28 25.62 24.82 -1.91
N MET A 29 25.30 25.61 -0.89
CA MET A 29 25.32 27.07 -0.96
C MET A 29 26.76 27.60 -1.09
N LEU A 30 27.70 26.93 -0.44
CA LEU A 30 29.13 27.25 -0.51
C LEU A 30 29.72 26.89 -1.88
N ILE A 31 29.27 25.77 -2.46
CA ILE A 31 29.63 25.36 -3.83
C ILE A 31 29.00 26.28 -4.87
N ALA A 32 27.79 26.81 -4.64
CA ALA A 32 27.11 27.75 -5.53
C ALA A 32 27.92 29.03 -5.75
N ASP A 33 28.53 29.53 -4.67
CA ASP A 33 29.28 30.80 -4.67
C ASP A 33 30.66 30.66 -5.38
N ILE A 34 31.24 29.46 -5.34
CA ILE A 34 32.59 29.19 -5.90
C ILE A 34 32.51 28.64 -7.33
N ALA A 35 31.56 27.76 -7.62
CA ALA A 35 31.51 26.98 -8.86
C ALA A 35 30.49 27.50 -9.88
N GLY A 36 29.66 28.46 -9.49
CA GLY A 36 28.59 29.01 -10.33
C GLY A 36 27.39 28.07 -10.51
N ILE A 37 26.35 28.59 -11.17
CA ILE A 37 25.03 27.97 -11.20
C ILE A 37 24.96 26.63 -11.96
N GLU A 38 25.89 26.40 -12.90
CA GLU A 38 25.91 25.18 -13.73
C GLU A 38 26.39 23.94 -12.96
N VAL A 39 27.37 24.11 -12.07
CA VAL A 39 27.86 23.02 -11.22
C VAL A 39 26.82 22.67 -10.16
N LEU A 40 26.12 23.69 -9.65
CA LEU A 40 25.01 23.52 -8.71
C LEU A 40 23.88 22.68 -9.32
N LEU A 41 23.51 22.96 -10.57
CA LEU A 41 22.49 22.20 -11.30
C LEU A 41 22.89 20.73 -11.46
N SER A 42 24.16 20.47 -11.79
CA SER A 42 24.69 19.12 -11.97
C SER A 42 24.69 18.34 -10.66
N CYS A 43 25.11 18.97 -9.56
CA CYS A 43 25.10 18.39 -8.23
C CYS A 43 23.65 18.09 -7.75
N LEU A 44 22.72 19.01 -8.01
CA LEU A 44 21.30 18.84 -7.72
C LEU A 44 20.69 17.64 -8.47
N LEU A 45 20.98 17.50 -9.78
CA LEU A 45 20.49 16.38 -10.58
C LEU A 45 21.01 15.02 -10.08
N ILE A 46 22.28 14.97 -9.64
CA ILE A 46 22.87 13.77 -9.05
C ILE A 46 22.19 13.46 -7.71
N TYR A 47 21.92 14.47 -6.88
CA TYR A 47 21.25 14.32 -5.60
C TYR A 47 19.78 13.87 -5.73
N TYR A 48 19.07 14.31 -6.77
CA TYR A 48 17.69 13.89 -7.03
C TYR A 48 17.58 12.47 -7.60
N ARG A 49 18.65 11.92 -8.17
CA ARG A 49 18.68 10.58 -8.76
C ARG A 49 18.20 9.47 -7.80
N PRO A 50 18.71 9.35 -6.55
CA PRO A 50 18.20 8.37 -5.59
C PRO A 50 16.73 8.62 -5.20
N LEU A 51 16.28 9.87 -5.19
CA LEU A 51 14.90 10.25 -4.84
C LEU A 51 13.91 9.79 -5.92
N LEU A 52 14.25 9.99 -7.19
CA LEU A 52 13.50 9.47 -8.33
C LEU A 52 13.47 7.94 -8.35
N PHE A 53 14.57 7.29 -7.96
CA PHE A 53 14.62 5.83 -7.87
C PHE A 53 13.72 5.28 -6.76
N LYS A 54 13.71 5.92 -5.59
CA LYS A 54 12.78 5.58 -4.49
C LYS A 54 11.32 5.78 -4.88
N LEU A 55 11.00 6.87 -5.57
CA LEU A 55 9.65 7.12 -6.08
C LEU A 55 9.19 6.04 -7.06
N ARG A 56 10.04 5.66 -8.02
CA ARG A 56 9.76 4.56 -8.96
C ARG A 56 9.57 3.24 -8.22
N GLY A 57 10.44 2.93 -7.26
CA GLY A 57 10.33 1.73 -6.43
C GLY A 57 9.01 1.66 -5.66
N LEU A 58 8.55 2.78 -5.07
CA LEU A 58 7.26 2.84 -4.38
C LEU A 58 6.07 2.66 -5.32
N ILE A 59 6.13 3.25 -6.52
CA ILE A 59 5.07 3.10 -7.53
C ILE A 59 4.99 1.63 -7.98
N ASP A 60 6.12 1.00 -8.25
CA ASP A 60 6.16 -0.39 -8.71
C ASP A 60 5.74 -1.36 -7.60
N GLN A 61 6.14 -1.12 -6.34
CA GLN A 61 5.66 -1.89 -5.19
C GLN A 61 4.15 -1.78 -5.00
N SER A 62 3.59 -0.58 -5.19
CA SER A 62 2.15 -0.36 -5.10
C SER A 62 1.39 -1.13 -6.19
N LYS A 63 1.88 -1.10 -7.43
CA LYS A 63 1.30 -1.88 -8.54
C LYS A 63 1.34 -3.38 -8.27
N GLN A 64 2.49 -3.89 -7.83
CA GLN A 64 2.63 -5.31 -7.49
C GLN A 64 1.65 -5.74 -6.38
N THR A 65 1.48 -4.90 -5.36
CA THR A 65 0.54 -5.17 -4.26
C THR A 65 -0.90 -5.21 -4.77
N LEU A 66 -1.27 -4.27 -5.65
CA LEU A 66 -2.59 -4.23 -6.27
C LEU A 66 -2.86 -5.47 -7.13
N ASP A 67 -1.90 -5.89 -7.96
CA ASP A 67 -2.04 -7.08 -8.80
C ASP A 67 -2.23 -8.35 -7.96
N VAL A 68 -1.48 -8.49 -6.85
CA VAL A 68 -1.64 -9.62 -5.92
C VAL A 68 -3.01 -9.61 -5.27
N ILE A 69 -3.51 -8.45 -4.82
CA ILE A 69 -4.85 -8.34 -4.24
C ILE A 69 -5.91 -8.73 -5.27
N LEU A 70 -5.80 -8.24 -6.50
CA LEU A 70 -6.77 -8.51 -7.57
C LEU A 70 -6.77 -9.99 -7.96
N HIS A 71 -5.58 -10.61 -8.02
CA HIS A 71 -5.44 -12.04 -8.27
C HIS A 71 -6.04 -12.88 -7.13
N CYS A 72 -5.74 -12.53 -5.88
CA CYS A 72 -6.26 -13.21 -4.70
C CYS A 72 -7.79 -13.06 -4.58
N PHE A 73 -8.33 -11.89 -4.91
CA PHE A 73 -9.76 -11.65 -4.94
C PHE A 73 -10.45 -12.54 -5.98
N ARG A 74 -9.89 -12.63 -7.18
CA ARG A 74 -10.40 -13.49 -8.27
C ARG A 74 -10.30 -14.98 -7.95
N GLN A 75 -9.29 -15.38 -7.19
CA GLN A 75 -9.09 -16.77 -6.74
C GLN A 75 -9.86 -17.10 -5.45
N SER A 76 -10.46 -16.09 -4.79
CA SER A 76 -11.14 -16.29 -3.51
C SER A 76 -12.27 -17.31 -3.61
N ALA A 77 -12.32 -18.21 -2.63
CA ALA A 77 -13.31 -19.28 -2.51
C ALA A 77 -14.75 -18.75 -2.38
N VAL A 78 -14.93 -17.47 -2.01
CA VAL A 78 -16.23 -16.78 -1.98
C VAL A 78 -16.87 -16.72 -3.37
N ILE A 79 -16.06 -16.68 -4.43
CA ILE A 79 -16.53 -16.61 -5.82
C ILE A 79 -16.83 -18.02 -6.39
N HIS A 80 -16.37 -19.09 -5.73
CA HIS A 80 -16.61 -20.46 -6.16
C HIS A 80 -17.87 -21.02 -5.47
N PRO A 81 -19.04 -20.99 -6.14
CA PRO A 81 -20.32 -21.33 -5.50
C PRO A 81 -20.35 -22.77 -4.98
N GLY A 82 -19.61 -23.69 -5.60
CA GLY A 82 -19.54 -25.09 -5.19
C GLY A 82 -18.96 -25.28 -3.78
N ILE A 83 -17.87 -24.57 -3.45
CA ILE A 83 -17.18 -24.69 -2.15
C ILE A 83 -17.98 -23.99 -1.06
N TYR A 84 -18.57 -22.84 -1.37
CA TYR A 84 -19.42 -22.10 -0.44
C TYR A 84 -20.66 -22.93 -0.03
N VAL A 85 -21.33 -23.57 -1.00
CA VAL A 85 -22.51 -24.40 -0.72
C VAL A 85 -22.14 -25.59 0.16
N THR A 86 -21.03 -26.29 -0.11
CA THR A 86 -20.61 -27.43 0.72
C THR A 86 -20.26 -27.03 2.14
N GLN A 87 -19.59 -25.89 2.32
CA GLN A 87 -19.27 -25.38 3.65
C GLN A 87 -20.52 -24.90 4.39
N ALA A 88 -21.40 -24.14 3.73
CA ALA A 88 -22.64 -23.66 4.33
C ALA A 88 -23.55 -24.81 4.76
N THR A 89 -23.70 -25.85 3.94
CA THR A 89 -24.50 -27.03 4.30
C THR A 89 -23.88 -27.80 5.46
N PHE A 90 -22.56 -27.98 5.49
CA PHE A 90 -21.86 -28.63 6.59
C PHE A 90 -22.04 -27.87 7.91
N TYR A 91 -21.83 -26.56 7.91
CA TYR A 91 -22.02 -25.74 9.11
C TYR A 91 -23.49 -25.72 9.56
N THR A 92 -24.43 -25.64 8.64
CA THR A 92 -25.87 -25.69 8.96
C THR A 92 -26.24 -27.04 9.60
N LEU A 93 -25.75 -28.15 9.03
CA LEU A 93 -25.98 -29.49 9.57
C LEU A 93 -25.36 -29.63 10.96
N ALA A 94 -24.13 -29.15 11.16
CA ALA A 94 -23.47 -29.17 12.45
C ALA A 94 -24.27 -28.37 13.50
N VAL A 95 -24.70 -27.15 13.17
CA VAL A 95 -25.50 -26.31 14.07
C VAL A 95 -26.82 -26.99 14.43
N VAL A 96 -27.51 -27.62 13.47
CA VAL A 96 -28.75 -28.34 13.76
C VAL A 96 -28.49 -29.54 14.67
N LEU A 97 -27.50 -30.38 14.37
CA LEU A 97 -27.22 -31.59 15.15
C LEU A 97 -26.73 -31.27 16.57
N PHE A 98 -25.76 -30.38 16.70
CA PHE A 98 -25.24 -29.98 18.00
C PHE A 98 -26.24 -29.10 18.76
N GLY A 99 -26.95 -28.20 18.08
CA GLY A 99 -27.98 -27.36 18.71
C GLY A 99 -29.14 -28.18 19.26
N THR A 100 -29.67 -29.12 18.48
CA THR A 100 -30.74 -30.02 18.96
C THR A 100 -30.26 -30.94 20.08
N GLY A 101 -29.04 -31.50 19.96
CA GLY A 101 -28.44 -32.32 21.02
C GLY A 101 -28.23 -31.55 22.32
N THR A 102 -27.73 -30.32 22.24
CA THR A 102 -27.49 -29.45 23.40
C THR A 102 -28.80 -29.03 24.04
N PHE A 103 -29.82 -28.70 23.25
CA PHE A 103 -31.16 -28.39 23.74
C PHE A 103 -31.81 -29.58 24.45
N ALA A 104 -31.70 -30.78 23.88
CA ALA A 104 -32.22 -31.99 24.49
C ALA A 104 -31.52 -32.31 25.83
N LEU A 105 -30.19 -32.15 25.91
CA LEU A 105 -29.42 -32.41 27.13
C LEU A 105 -29.65 -31.38 28.24
N LEU A 106 -29.72 -30.09 27.90
CA LEU A 106 -29.79 -29.02 28.89
C LEU A 106 -31.21 -28.67 29.35
N PHE A 107 -32.22 -28.85 28.49
CA PHE A 107 -33.59 -28.44 28.81
C PHE A 107 -34.54 -29.63 28.91
N LEU A 108 -34.50 -30.54 27.93
CA LEU A 108 -35.48 -31.63 27.88
C LEU A 108 -35.23 -32.68 28.96
N ILE A 109 -34.03 -33.24 29.03
CA ILE A 109 -33.68 -34.30 29.99
C ILE A 109 -33.87 -33.85 31.46
N PRO A 110 -33.30 -32.72 31.93
CA PRO A 110 -33.53 -32.28 33.30
C PRO A 110 -34.99 -31.92 33.57
N GLY A 111 -35.73 -31.40 32.57
CA GLY A 111 -37.17 -31.13 32.69
C GLY A 111 -38.05 -32.37 32.81
N PHE A 112 -37.60 -33.53 32.31
CA PHE A 112 -38.28 -34.81 32.50
C PHE A 112 -37.81 -35.59 33.73
N LEU A 113 -36.55 -35.39 34.17
CA LEU A 113 -35.96 -36.10 35.31
C LEU A 113 -36.28 -35.46 36.66
N LEU A 114 -36.47 -34.13 36.68
CA LEU A 114 -36.93 -33.42 37.88
C LEU A 114 -38.46 -33.52 37.95
N PRO A 115 -39.04 -34.13 39.00
CA PRO A 115 -40.47 -33.95 39.25
C PRO A 115 -40.71 -32.46 39.55
N GLY A 116 -41.68 -31.87 38.86
CA GLY A 116 -42.18 -30.52 39.17
C GLY A 116 -42.79 -30.45 40.56
#